data_AF-A0A2G5TDZ5-F1
#
_entry.id   AF-A0A2G5TDZ5-F1
#
_cell.length_a   1.000
_cell.length_b   1.000
_cell.length_c   1.000
_cell.angle_alpha   90.00
_cell.angle_beta   90.00
_cell.angle_gamma   90.00
#
_symmetry.space_group_name_H-M   'P 1'
#
loop_
_entity.id
_entity.type
_entity.pdbx_description
1 polymer ?
#
loop_
_entity_poly.entity_id
_entity_poly.type
_entity_poly.pdbx_seq_one_letter_code
_entity_poly.pdbx_strand_id
1 'polypeptide(L)'
;MRLILIFSIFYSLQCSDEFWFQRKCEPSCIFQQGSLDSKTLNSFPKNCSSICADLVIDAESNLTEAELIPVFRNVKTIFGTILISYTNLTSLKFLAGLESLKCDEIPSHPDFSHPKNGLKLYDNFEMTEIGMLN
;
A
#
# COMPACT_ATOMS: atom_id res chain seq x y z
N MET A 1 24.93 24.36 -21.65
CA MET A 1 23.57 23.79 -21.55
C MET A 1 23.69 22.45 -20.83
N ARG A 2 23.57 22.46 -19.49
CA ARG A 2 23.63 21.24 -18.67
C ARG A 2 22.20 20.78 -18.43
N LEU A 3 21.93 19.54 -18.82
CA LEU A 3 20.64 18.87 -18.69
C LEU A 3 20.36 18.63 -17.19
N ILE A 4 19.49 19.44 -16.61
CA ILE A 4 18.98 19.20 -15.26
C ILE A 4 17.93 18.10 -15.41
N LEU A 5 18.26 16.89 -14.96
CA LEU A 5 17.28 15.82 -14.75
C LEU A 5 16.31 16.32 -13.68
N ILE A 6 15.14 16.75 -14.13
CA ILE A 6 13.97 17.02 -13.31
C ILE A 6 13.54 15.69 -12.68
N PHE A 7 14.15 15.34 -11.54
CA PHE A 7 13.55 14.48 -10.53
C PHE A 7 12.40 15.24 -9.88
N SER A 8 11.40 15.59 -10.68
CA SER A 8 10.24 16.31 -10.22
C SER A 8 9.25 15.32 -9.62
N ILE A 9 9.19 15.33 -8.29
CA ILE A 9 7.98 15.13 -7.47
C ILE A 9 7.42 13.69 -7.46
N PHE A 10 8.10 12.77 -6.78
CA PHE A 10 7.46 11.56 -6.22
C PHE A 10 7.86 11.28 -4.75
N TYR A 11 8.52 12.24 -4.07
CA TYR A 11 9.00 12.05 -2.69
C TYR A 11 7.91 12.07 -1.61
N SER A 12 6.64 12.33 -1.94
CA SER A 12 5.59 12.59 -0.94
C SER A 12 4.69 11.40 -0.59
N LEU A 13 4.91 10.20 -1.15
CA LEU A 13 4.01 9.05 -0.96
C LEU A 13 4.58 7.92 -0.11
N GLN A 14 5.88 7.92 0.23
CA GLN A 14 6.52 6.73 0.77
C GLN A 14 6.56 6.70 2.31
N CYS A 15 6.05 5.61 2.87
CA CYS A 15 6.03 5.29 4.30
C CYS A 15 7.44 5.09 4.88
N SER A 16 8.39 4.75 4.01
CA SER A 16 9.73 4.31 4.36
C SER A 16 10.60 4.22 3.12
N ASP A 17 11.92 4.31 3.26
CA ASP A 17 12.82 3.96 2.16
C ASP A 17 12.88 2.43 1.93
N GLU A 18 13.44 2.03 0.78
CA GLU A 18 13.58 0.61 0.42
C GLU A 18 14.43 -0.17 1.46
N PHE A 19 15.44 0.49 2.03
CA PHE A 19 16.34 -0.10 3.02
C PHE A 19 15.63 -0.41 4.34
N TRP A 20 14.59 0.35 4.69
CA TRP A 20 13.73 0.06 5.82
C TRP A 20 12.91 -1.21 5.63
N PHE A 21 12.29 -1.41 4.46
CA PHE A 21 11.55 -2.65 4.19
C PHE A 21 12.45 -3.88 4.34
N GLN A 22 13.68 -3.80 3.83
CA GLN A 22 14.67 -4.88 3.95
C GLN A 22 15.06 -5.18 5.41
N ARG A 23 14.97 -4.20 6.32
CA ARG A 23 15.23 -4.40 7.76
C ARG A 23 14.00 -4.92 8.52
N LYS A 24 12.78 -4.68 8.03
CA LYS A 24 11.54 -5.03 8.72
C LYS A 24 10.94 -6.36 8.29
N CYS A 25 11.12 -6.74 7.02
CA CYS A 25 10.50 -7.93 6.46
C CYS A 25 11.53 -8.88 5.84
N GLU A 26 11.22 -10.17 5.90
CA GLU A 26 11.89 -11.18 5.08
C GLU A 26 11.78 -10.82 3.60
N PRO A 27 12.80 -11.06 2.76
CA PRO A 27 12.76 -10.69 1.33
C PRO A 27 11.54 -11.23 0.59
N SER A 28 11.09 -12.43 0.92
CA SER A 28 9.90 -13.06 0.32
C SER A 28 8.56 -12.42 0.74
N CYS A 29 8.57 -11.53 1.74
CA CYS A 29 7.41 -10.79 2.24
C CYS A 29 7.44 -9.31 1.86
N ILE A 30 8.35 -8.91 0.96
CA ILE A 30 8.41 -7.56 0.40
C ILE A 30 7.73 -7.56 -0.96
N PHE A 31 6.72 -6.70 -1.13
CA PHE A 31 6.08 -6.48 -2.42
C PHE A 31 6.65 -5.20 -3.06
N GLN A 32 7.49 -5.37 -4.07
CA GLN A 32 8.24 -4.26 -4.69
C GLN A 32 7.50 -3.59 -5.86
N GLN A 33 6.42 -4.20 -6.36
CA GLN A 33 5.76 -3.72 -7.58
C GLN A 33 4.98 -2.42 -7.35
N GLY A 34 4.60 -2.14 -6.10
CA GLY A 34 3.80 -0.98 -5.71
C GLY A 34 2.36 -1.11 -6.15
N SER A 35 2.12 -1.06 -7.46
CA SER A 35 0.80 -1.26 -8.06
C SER A 35 0.34 -2.71 -7.92
N LEU A 36 -0.91 -2.90 -7.50
CA LEU A 36 -1.56 -4.21 -7.40
C LEU A 36 -2.65 -4.34 -8.47
N ASP A 37 -2.36 -5.11 -9.50
CA ASP A 37 -3.23 -5.43 -10.64
C ASP A 37 -3.04 -6.90 -11.05
N SER A 38 -3.75 -7.38 -12.07
CA SER A 38 -3.61 -8.76 -12.54
C SER A 38 -2.20 -9.17 -12.99
N LYS A 39 -1.35 -8.21 -13.42
CA LYS A 39 0.03 -8.46 -13.85
C LYS A 39 0.96 -8.61 -12.64
N THR A 40 0.72 -7.86 -11.57
CA THR A 40 1.57 -7.87 -10.37
C THR A 40 1.08 -8.80 -9.26
N LEU A 41 -0.17 -9.28 -9.35
CA LEU A 41 -0.81 -10.17 -8.36
C LEU A 41 -0.01 -11.44 -8.04
N ASN A 42 0.70 -11.98 -9.03
CA ASN A 42 1.49 -13.20 -8.87
C ASN A 42 2.75 -12.99 -8.02
N SER A 43 3.23 -11.75 -7.94
CA SER A 43 4.37 -11.37 -7.10
C SER A 43 3.96 -11.02 -5.66
N PHE A 44 2.66 -10.96 -5.38
CA PHE A 44 2.18 -10.62 -4.03
C PHE A 44 2.55 -11.73 -3.01
N PRO A 45 3.06 -11.39 -1.82
CA PRO A 45 3.49 -12.34 -0.80
C PRO A 45 2.31 -13.01 -0.06
N LYS A 46 1.71 -14.03 -0.69
CA LYS A 46 0.48 -14.72 -0.21
C LYS A 46 0.65 -15.53 1.09
N ASN A 47 1.87 -15.92 1.45
CA ASN A 47 2.15 -16.79 2.60
C ASN A 47 2.69 -16.01 3.83
N CYS A 48 2.64 -14.68 3.80
CA CYS A 48 3.19 -13.83 4.84
C CYS A 48 2.07 -13.25 5.70
N SER A 49 2.22 -13.36 7.02
CA SER A 49 1.33 -12.69 7.98
C SER A 49 1.63 -11.20 8.15
N SER A 50 2.89 -10.82 7.88
CA SER A 50 3.36 -9.44 7.89
C SER A 50 4.07 -9.17 6.57
N ILE A 51 3.75 -8.07 5.90
CA ILE A 51 4.34 -7.71 4.61
C ILE A 51 4.87 -6.27 4.64
N CYS A 52 5.84 -6.01 3.78
CA CYS A 52 6.38 -4.68 3.54
C CYS A 52 6.01 -4.24 2.12
N ALA A 53 5.20 -3.19 1.99
CA ALA A 53 4.65 -2.77 0.71
C ALA A 53 4.07 -1.36 0.77
N ASP A 54 4.43 -0.50 -0.18
CA ASP A 54 3.62 0.68 -0.51
C ASP A 54 2.66 0.31 -1.63
N LEU A 55 1.44 -0.09 -1.26
CA LEU A 55 0.44 -0.65 -2.15
C LEU A 55 -0.37 0.45 -2.83
N VAL A 56 -0.55 0.34 -4.15
CA VAL A 56 -1.43 1.19 -4.94
C VAL A 56 -2.47 0.32 -5.66
N ILE A 57 -3.75 0.60 -5.42
CA ILE A 57 -4.87 0.04 -6.17
C ILE A 57 -5.63 1.24 -6.76
N ASP A 58 -5.40 1.52 -8.04
CA ASP A 58 -6.00 2.68 -8.69
C ASP A 58 -6.88 2.32 -9.90
N ALA A 59 -7.25 3.31 -10.72
CA ALA A 59 -8.06 3.11 -11.93
C ALA A 59 -7.46 2.11 -12.93
N GLU A 60 -6.15 1.84 -12.88
CA GLU A 60 -5.49 0.87 -13.74
C GLU A 60 -5.60 -0.57 -13.19
N SER A 61 -5.97 -0.72 -11.92
CA SER A 61 -6.21 -2.03 -11.33
C SER A 61 -7.48 -2.65 -11.90
N ASN A 62 -7.34 -3.81 -12.52
CA ASN A 62 -8.44 -4.59 -13.06
C ASN A 62 -8.97 -5.66 -12.09
N LEU A 63 -8.64 -5.56 -10.81
CA LEU A 63 -9.00 -6.53 -9.78
C LEU A 63 -10.34 -6.19 -9.13
N THR A 64 -11.15 -7.22 -8.91
CA THR A 64 -12.40 -7.14 -8.14
C THR A 64 -12.16 -7.38 -6.65
N GLU A 65 -13.10 -6.97 -5.79
CA GLU A 65 -13.06 -7.29 -4.35
C GLU A 65 -12.94 -8.81 -4.10
N ALA A 66 -13.62 -9.63 -4.90
CA ALA A 66 -13.57 -11.09 -4.81
C ALA A 66 -12.18 -11.66 -5.10
N GLU A 67 -11.41 -11.03 -5.99
CA GLU A 67 -10.03 -11.40 -6.29
C GLU A 67 -9.05 -10.90 -5.21
N LEU A 68 -9.35 -9.76 -4.58
CA LEU A 68 -8.54 -9.19 -3.51
C LEU A 68 -8.70 -9.93 -2.16
N ILE A 69 -9.88 -10.44 -1.83
CA ILE A 69 -10.12 -11.19 -0.58
C ILE A 69 -9.09 -12.31 -0.34
N PRO A 70 -8.87 -13.26 -1.26
CA PRO A 70 -7.90 -14.34 -1.04
C PRO A 70 -6.45 -13.85 -1.01
N VAL A 71 -6.14 -12.69 -1.61
CA VAL A 71 -4.79 -12.10 -1.64
C VAL A 71 -4.38 -11.63 -0.25
N PHE A 72 -5.29 -10.95 0.46
CA PHE A 72 -5.04 -10.37 1.77
C PHE A 72 -5.42 -11.29 2.94
N ARG A 73 -5.98 -12.48 2.69
CA ARG A 73 -6.55 -13.36 3.72
C ARG A 73 -5.61 -13.70 4.89
N ASN A 74 -4.31 -13.76 4.63
CA ASN A 74 -3.29 -14.12 5.62
C ASN A 74 -2.61 -12.88 6.21
N VAL A 75 -2.76 -11.72 5.59
CA VAL A 75 -2.04 -10.49 5.93
C VAL A 75 -2.71 -9.85 7.14
N LYS A 76 -1.96 -9.75 8.24
CA LYS A 76 -2.37 -9.11 9.49
C LYS A 76 -1.68 -7.78 9.71
N THR A 77 -0.45 -7.63 9.23
CA THR A 77 0.31 -6.38 9.36
C THR A 77 0.88 -5.96 8.01
N ILE A 78 0.69 -4.69 7.67
CA ILE A 78 1.38 -4.05 6.55
C ILE A 78 2.31 -2.98 7.13
N PHE A 79 3.58 -3.09 6.77
CA PHE A 79 4.59 -2.06 6.95
C PHE A 79 4.65 -1.28 5.63
N GLY A 80 4.09 -0.07 5.60
CA GLY A 80 3.94 0.67 4.34
C GLY A 80 2.67 1.52 4.25
N THR A 81 2.40 2.01 3.05
CA THR A 81 1.18 2.76 2.70
C THR A 81 0.20 1.88 1.94
N ILE A 82 -1.10 2.15 2.06
CA ILE A 82 -2.11 1.63 1.14
C ILE A 82 -2.82 2.83 0.51
N LEU A 83 -2.67 3.01 -0.80
CA LEU A 83 -3.38 4.01 -1.58
C LEU A 83 -4.43 3.30 -2.44
N ILE A 84 -5.69 3.72 -2.28
CA ILE A 84 -6.80 3.26 -3.13
C ILE A 84 -7.44 4.48 -3.74
N SER A 85 -7.46 4.57 -5.06
CA SER A 85 -7.99 5.76 -5.72
C SER A 85 -8.62 5.53 -7.08
N TYR A 86 -9.69 6.26 -7.41
CA TYR A 86 -10.33 6.15 -8.72
C TYR A 86 -10.79 4.72 -9.07
N THR A 87 -11.15 3.92 -8.07
CA THR A 87 -11.60 2.54 -8.26
C THR A 87 -13.13 2.43 -8.25
N ASN A 88 -13.63 1.34 -8.82
CA ASN A 88 -15.04 0.93 -8.71
C ASN A 88 -15.27 -0.02 -7.52
N LEU A 89 -14.35 -0.06 -6.55
CA LEU A 89 -14.52 -0.86 -5.34
C LEU A 89 -15.60 -0.23 -4.47
N THR A 90 -16.52 -1.06 -4.00
CA THR A 90 -17.64 -0.65 -3.16
C THR A 90 -17.31 -0.72 -1.67
N SER A 91 -16.33 -1.56 -1.32
CA SER A 91 -15.86 -1.76 0.05
C SER A 91 -14.36 -2.08 0.16
N LEU A 92 -13.83 -2.03 1.39
CA LEU A 92 -12.50 -2.55 1.74
C LEU A 92 -12.57 -3.88 2.51
N LYS A 93 -13.63 -4.68 2.32
CA LYS A 93 -13.80 -5.97 3.01
C LYS A 93 -12.65 -6.96 2.76
N PHE A 94 -11.95 -6.83 1.64
CA PHE A 94 -10.74 -7.60 1.38
C PHE A 94 -9.62 -7.32 2.39
N LEU A 95 -9.65 -6.19 3.11
CA LEU A 95 -8.73 -5.87 4.22
C LEU A 95 -9.28 -6.24 5.60
N ALA A 96 -10.39 -6.97 5.73
CA ALA A 96 -10.98 -7.29 7.04
C ALA A 96 -10.02 -8.05 7.99
N GLY A 97 -9.09 -8.84 7.45
CA GLY A 97 -8.05 -9.53 8.23
C GLY A 97 -6.89 -8.63 8.70
N LEU A 98 -6.80 -7.39 8.24
CA LEU A 98 -5.70 -6.48 8.56
C LEU A 98 -5.86 -5.93 9.98
N GLU A 99 -4.90 -6.23 10.84
CA GLU A 99 -4.88 -5.82 12.25
C GLU A 99 -4.07 -4.52 12.46
N SER A 100 -3.05 -4.28 11.63
CA SER A 100 -2.16 -3.12 11.80
C SER A 100 -1.57 -2.62 10.49
N LEU A 101 -1.55 -1.30 10.35
CA LEU A 101 -0.82 -0.58 9.31
C LEU A 101 0.23 0.30 9.99
N LYS A 102 1.51 0.06 9.69
CA LYS A 102 2.64 0.67 10.38
C LYS A 102 3.55 1.38 9.40
N CYS A 103 4.05 2.53 9.83
CA CYS A 103 5.09 3.27 9.13
C CYS A 103 6.23 3.60 10.08
N ASP A 104 7.40 3.87 9.51
CA ASP A 104 8.53 4.27 10.33
C ASP A 104 8.23 5.65 10.94
N GLU A 105 8.25 5.72 12.25
CA GLU A 105 8.32 6.99 12.96
C GLU A 105 9.76 7.48 12.76
N ILE A 106 10.04 8.21 11.67
CA ILE A 106 11.37 8.82 11.47
C ILE A 106 11.57 9.85 12.59
N PRO A 107 12.47 9.65 13.59
CA PRO A 107 12.61 10.57 14.73
C PRO A 107 13.41 11.84 14.40
N SER A 108 13.59 12.18 13.12
CA SER A 108 14.56 13.18 12.70
C SER A 108 14.05 14.08 11.57
N HIS A 109 12.96 14.81 11.82
CA HIS A 109 12.86 16.21 11.38
C HIS A 109 11.80 16.93 12.25
N PRO A 110 12.05 18.17 12.74
CA PRO A 110 11.02 18.98 13.41
C PRO A 110 9.86 19.38 12.50
N ASP A 111 9.82 18.88 11.27
CA ASP A 111 8.81 19.21 10.30
C ASP A 111 7.62 18.26 10.47
N PHE A 112 6.72 18.67 11.36
CA PHE A 112 5.42 18.05 11.64
C PHE A 112 4.45 18.08 10.43
N SER A 113 4.90 18.39 9.22
CA SER A 113 4.04 18.56 8.04
C SER A 113 3.93 17.33 7.13
N HIS A 114 4.72 16.27 7.34
CA HIS A 114 4.60 15.08 6.51
C HIS A 114 3.37 14.23 6.94
N PRO A 115 2.43 13.96 6.02
CA PRO A 115 1.21 13.24 6.33
C PRO A 115 1.56 11.85 6.83
N LYS A 116 0.92 11.45 7.92
CA LYS A 116 0.98 10.08 8.46
C LYS A 116 0.68 9.12 7.31
N ASN A 117 1.70 8.41 6.86
CA ASN A 117 1.54 7.34 5.89
C ASN A 117 0.72 6.21 6.55
N GLY A 118 -0.16 5.60 5.76
CA GLY A 118 -1.28 4.81 6.26
C GLY A 118 -2.27 4.48 5.13
N LEU A 119 -3.56 4.36 5.46
CA LEU A 119 -4.61 4.08 4.48
C LEU A 119 -5.09 5.40 3.87
N LYS A 120 -4.89 5.56 2.56
CA LYS A 120 -5.29 6.74 1.78
C LYS A 120 -6.37 6.32 0.80
N LEU A 121 -7.54 6.94 0.92
CA LEU A 121 -8.70 6.73 0.04
C LEU A 121 -9.00 8.04 -0.67
N TYR A 122 -9.02 8.04 -1.99
CA TYR A 122 -9.18 9.27 -2.78
C TYR A 122 -10.03 9.01 -4.03
N ASP A 123 -11.05 9.83 -4.30
CA ASP A 123 -11.88 9.75 -5.51
C ASP A 123 -12.44 8.34 -5.84
N ASN A 124 -12.82 7.56 -4.82
CA ASN A 124 -13.52 6.27 -4.98
C ASN A 124 -15.04 6.45 -4.83
N PHE A 125 -15.70 7.00 -5.84
CA PHE A 125 -17.11 7.42 -5.76
C PHE A 125 -18.10 6.26 -5.54
N GLU A 126 -17.74 5.03 -5.94
CA GLU A 126 -18.56 3.83 -5.75
C GLU A 126 -18.43 3.22 -4.35
N MET A 127 -17.48 3.70 -3.53
CA MET A 127 -17.24 3.17 -2.19
C MET A 127 -18.33 3.64 -1.22
N THR A 128 -19.12 2.68 -0.70
CA THR A 128 -20.27 2.96 0.17
C THR A 128 -20.05 2.53 1.62
N GLU A 129 -19.08 1.66 1.87
CA GLU A 129 -18.71 1.21 3.21
C GLU A 129 -17.22 0.92 3.31
N ILE A 130 -16.62 1.12 4.50
CA ILE A 130 -15.23 0.72 4.73
C ILE A 130 -15.13 -0.81 4.87
N GLY A 131 -16.01 -1.45 5.64
CA GLY A 131 -16.08 -2.92 5.70
C GLY A 131 -14.86 -3.63 6.29
N MET A 132 -13.91 -2.91 6.91
CA MET A 132 -12.69 -3.47 7.53
C MET A 132 -12.92 -4.04 8.94
N LEU A 133 -14.14 -4.48 9.25
CA LEU A 133 -14.49 -5.06 10.55
C LEU A 133 -14.72 -6.56 10.37
N ASN A 134 -14.06 -7.37 11.19
CA ASN A 134 -14.39 -8.79 11.37
C ASN A 134 -15.60 -8.94 12.30
#